data_AF-A0A7V5R1D7-F1
#
_entry.id   AF-A0A7V5R1D7-F1
#
_cell.length_a   1.000
_cell.length_b   1.000
_cell.length_c   1.000
_cell.angle_alpha   90.00
_cell.angle_beta   90.00
_cell.angle_gamma   90.00
#
_symmetry.space_group_name_H-M   'P 1'
#
loop_
_entity.id
_entity.type
_entity.pdbx_description
1 polymer ?
#
loop_
_entity_poly.entity_id
_entity_poly.type
_entity_poly.pdbx_seq_one_letter_code
_entity_poly.pdbx_strand_id
1 'polypeptide(L)' 'MAELKNAYICDGIRTAIGRFGGALAAVRPDDMLAQVLRSLLLRNPDL' A
#
# COMPACT_ATOMS: atom_id res chain seq x y z
N MET A 1 33.18 7.07 -6.31
CA MET A 1 32.11 7.08 -7.32
C MET A 1 31.06 6.10 -6.85
N ALA A 2 29.84 6.55 -6.55
CA ALA A 2 28.78 5.65 -6.09
C ALA A 2 28.30 4.80 -7.28
N GLU A 3 28.36 3.48 -7.14
CA GLU A 3 27.85 2.53 -8.11
C GLU A 3 26.31 2.64 -8.19
N LEU A 4 25.78 2.79 -9.40
CA LEU A 4 24.35 2.96 -9.62
C LEU A 4 23.65 1.60 -9.48
N LYS A 5 22.97 1.38 -8.35
CA LYS A 5 22.15 0.17 -8.16
C LYS A 5 20.85 0.29 -8.95
N ASN A 6 20.48 -0.78 -9.65
CA ASN A 6 19.19 -0.85 -10.33
C ASN A 6 18.04 -0.88 -9.31
N ALA A 7 16.97 -0.14 -9.58
CA ALA A 7 15.75 -0.12 -8.78
C ALA A 7 14.60 -0.70 -9.60
N TYR A 8 13.87 -1.63 -9.00
CA TYR A 8 12.75 -2.32 -9.63
C TYR A 8 11.47 -2.10 -8.81
N ILE A 9 10.33 -2.02 -9.50
CA ILE A 9 9.02 -2.08 -8.87
C ILE A 9 8.61 -3.56 -8.83
N CYS A 10 8.53 -4.13 -7.63
CA CYS A 10 8.29 -5.57 -7.46
C CYS A 10 6.80 -5.91 -7.29
N ASP A 11 6.04 -5.09 -6.54
CA ASP A 11 4.60 -5.27 -6.33
C ASP A 11 3.95 -3.90 -6.02
N GLY A 12 2.64 -3.82 -6.22
CA GLY A 12 1.87 -2.60 -5.97
C GLY A 12 0.38 -2.89 -5.83
N ILE A 13 -0.21 -2.42 -4.73
CA ILE A 13 -1.64 -2.52 -4.44
C ILE A 13 -2.16 -1.21 -3.86
N ARG A 14 -3.49 -1.06 -3.86
CA ARG A 14 -4.16 0.11 -3.31
C ARG A 14 -5.53 -0.27 -2.75
N THR A 15 -6.11 0.64 -1.97
CA THR A 15 -7.52 0.57 -1.60
C THR A 15 -8.44 0.91 -2.77
N ALA A 16 -9.74 0.67 -2.60
CA ALA A 16 -10.76 1.27 -3.43
C ALA A 16 -10.75 2.80 -3.28
N ILE A 17 -11.24 3.52 -4.29
CA ILE A 17 -11.35 4.98 -4.23
C ILE A 17 -12.69 5.33 -3.57
N GLY A 18 -12.63 6.06 -2.44
CA GLY A 18 -13.81 6.51 -1.72
C GLY A 18 -14.42 7.76 -2.33
N ARG A 19 -15.76 7.84 -2.36
CA ARG A 19 -16.49 9.10 -2.56
C ARG A 19 -16.52 9.90 -1.25
N PHE A 20 -16.61 11.23 -1.34
CA PHE A 20 -16.85 12.08 -0.17
C PHE A 20 -18.12 11.64 0.56
N GLY A 21 -18.02 11.44 1.88
CA GLY A 21 -19.13 10.91 2.70
C GLY A 21 -19.53 9.46 2.38
N GLY A 22 -18.73 8.72 1.60
CA GLY A 22 -19.03 7.37 1.14
C GLY A 22 -18.45 6.26 2.02
N ALA A 23 -18.27 5.08 1.43
CA ALA A 23 -17.91 3.84 2.12
C ALA A 23 -16.61 3.88 2.95
N LEU A 24 -15.68 4.80 2.63
CA LEU A 24 -14.41 4.95 3.35
C LEU A 24 -14.39 6.17 4.29
N ALA A 25 -15.48 6.92 4.41
CA ALA A 25 -15.50 8.18 5.16
C ALA A 25 -15.25 8.02 6.67
N ALA A 26 -15.58 6.85 7.22
CA ALA A 26 -15.35 6.54 8.64
C ALA A 26 -13.96 5.93 8.91
N VAL A 27 -13.18 5.61 7.87
CA VAL A 27 -11.87 4.98 8.01
C VAL A 27 -10.82 6.07 8.15
N ARG A 28 -10.01 6.01 9.20
CA ARG A 28 -8.91 6.95 9.36
C ARG A 28 -7.84 6.70 8.27
N PRO A 29 -7.15 7.74 7.78
CA PRO A 29 -6.14 7.57 6.73
C PRO A 29 -4.98 6.62 7.12
N ASP A 30 -4.59 6.60 8.39
CA ASP A 30 -3.54 5.71 8.91
C ASP A 30 -3.98 4.24 8.95
N ASP A 31 -5.21 3.96 9.40
CA ASP A 31 -5.80 2.62 9.31
C ASP A 31 -5.90 2.15 7.85
N MET A 32 -6.24 3.05 6.94
CA MET A 32 -6.29 2.76 5.50
C MET A 32 -4.91 2.39 4.95
N LEU A 33 -3.85 3.08 5.38
CA LEU A 33 -2.47 2.74 5.01
C LEU A 33 -2.05 1.39 5.63
N ALA A 34 -2.39 1.15 6.91
CA ALA A 34 -2.10 -0.10 7.58
C ALA A 34 -2.72 -1.30 6.86
N GLN A 35 -3.95 -1.15 6.33
CA GLN A 35 -4.59 -2.17 5.51
C GLN A 35 -3.81 -2.47 4.22
N VAL A 36 -3.26 -1.44 3.56
CA VAL A 36 -2.43 -1.60 2.35
C VAL A 36 -1.14 -2.35 2.69
N LEU A 37 -0.43 -1.93 3.74
CA LEU A 37 0.81 -2.59 4.16
C LEU A 37 0.58 -4.06 4.55
N ARG A 38 -0.47 -4.33 5.33
CA ARG A 38 -0.85 -5.69 5.72
C ARG A 38 -1.13 -6.57 4.49
N SER A 39 -1.84 -6.03 3.51
CA SER A 39 -2.18 -6.76 2.28
C SER A 39 -0.95 -7.01 1.41
N LEU A 40 0.03 -6.10 1.40
CA LEU A 40 1.29 -6.27 0.67
C LEU A 40 2.14 -7.38 1.29
N LEU A 41 2.26 -7.40 2.63
CA LEU A 41 2.97 -8.47 3.35
C LEU A 41 2.31 -9.83 3.11
N LEU A 42 0.97 -9.90 3.12
CA LEU A 42 0.25 -11.15 2.84
C LEU A 42 0.48 -11.69 1.41
N ARG A 43 0.75 -10.82 0.44
CA ARG A 43 1.09 -11.21 -0.94
C ARG A 43 2.53 -11.66 -1.09
N ASN A 44 3.40 -11.27 -0.16
CA ASN A 44 4.83 -11.50 -0.17
C ASN A 44 5.25 -12.16 1.15
N PRO A 45 4.82 -13.42 1.42
CA PRO A 45 4.95 -14.07 2.73
C PRO A 45 6.39 -14.35 3.17
N ASP A 46 7.36 -14.21 2.26
CA ASP A 46 8.78 -14.46 2.51
C ASP A 46 9.56 -13.18 2.92
N LEU A 47 8.86 -12.04 3.07
CA LEU A 47 9.40 -10.77 3.61
C LEU A 47 9.29 -10.71 5.14
#